data_AF-A0A016S002-F1
#
_entry.id   AF-A0A016S002-F1
#
_cell.length_a   1.000
_cell.length_b   1.000
_cell.length_c   1.000
_cell.angle_alpha   90.00
_cell.angle_beta   90.00
_cell.angle_gamma   90.00
#
_symmetry.space_group_name_H-M   'P 1'
#
loop_
_entity.id
_entity.type
_entity.pdbx_description
1 polymer ?
#
loop_
_entity_poly.entity_id
_entity_poly.type
_entity_poly.pdbx_seq_one_letter_code
_entity_poly.pdbx_strand_id
1 'polypeptide(L)'
;MRGVAASYDDKPPPPPLRFSSGSGGKEQSVVGLKPLPKEPSDSGKKKKSMSNPFIKKNREKKETPEKPVISEPSNFEHTVHVGYDPTTGEFTVSRC
;
A
#
# COMPACT_ATOMS: atom_id res chain seq x y z
N MET A 1 43.47 29.02 -18.00
CA MET A 1 42.18 28.43 -17.55
C MET A 1 42.35 26.92 -17.51
N ARG A 2 42.64 26.35 -16.32
CA ARG A 2 42.82 24.90 -16.13
C ARG A 2 41.46 24.26 -15.88
N GLY A 3 41.18 23.16 -16.57
CA GLY A 3 39.91 22.47 -16.56
C GLY A 3 39.54 21.91 -15.19
N VAL A 4 38.26 22.07 -14.84
CA VAL A 4 37.62 21.30 -13.78
C VAL A 4 37.00 20.09 -14.46
N ALA A 5 37.72 18.97 -14.42
CA ALA A 5 37.10 17.67 -14.62
C ALA A 5 36.17 17.47 -13.42
N ALA A 6 34.86 17.55 -13.64
CA ALA A 6 33.88 17.15 -12.66
C ALA A 6 34.16 15.68 -12.32
N SER A 7 34.43 15.42 -11.05
CA SER A 7 34.76 14.12 -10.49
C SER A 7 33.64 13.12 -10.80
N TYR A 8 33.94 12.18 -11.71
CA TYR A 8 33.12 11.01 -12.00
C TYR A 8 33.00 10.05 -10.80
N ASP A 9 33.66 10.35 -9.68
CA ASP A 9 33.69 9.57 -8.43
C ASP A 9 32.51 9.83 -7.48
N ASP A 10 31.64 10.81 -7.74
CA ASP A 10 30.46 11.11 -6.89
C ASP A 10 29.15 10.67 -7.57
N LYS A 11 29.13 9.45 -8.10
CA LYS A 11 27.89 8.81 -8.53
C LYS A 11 27.85 7.42 -7.92
N PRO A 12 26.79 7.06 -7.18
CA PRO A 12 26.66 5.71 -6.66
C PRO A 12 26.70 4.70 -7.83
N PRO A 13 27.19 3.48 -7.60
CA PRO A 13 27.23 2.47 -8.65
C PRO A 13 25.82 2.20 -9.18
N PRO A 14 25.66 1.94 -10.48
CA PRO A 14 24.36 1.68 -11.06
C PRO A 14 23.72 0.46 -10.37
N PRO A 15 22.39 0.47 -10.18
CA PRO A 15 21.68 -0.66 -9.60
C PRO A 15 21.89 -1.93 -10.46
N PRO A 16 21.89 -3.12 -9.85
CA PRO A 16 22.08 -4.37 -10.58
C PRO A 16 20.97 -4.57 -11.61
N LEU A 17 21.36 -4.85 -12.85
CA LEU A 17 20.44 -5.17 -13.93
C LEU A 17 19.73 -6.50 -13.62
N ARG A 18 18.40 -6.47 -13.58
CA ARG A 18 17.58 -7.68 -13.48
C ARG A 18 17.49 -8.32 -14.85
N PHE A 19 18.25 -9.39 -15.08
CA PHE A 19 18.07 -10.28 -16.23
C PHE A 19 16.86 -11.21 -16.04
N SER A 20 15.72 -10.68 -15.59
CA SER A 20 14.48 -11.46 -15.66
C SER A 20 14.21 -11.70 -17.14
N SER A 21 14.18 -12.96 -17.53
CA SER A 21 13.64 -13.41 -18.81
C SER A 21 12.14 -13.10 -18.83
N GLY A 22 11.80 -11.82 -19.01
CA GLY A 22 10.52 -11.40 -19.56
C GLY A 22 10.53 -11.87 -21.00
N SER A 23 10.17 -13.14 -21.17
CA SER A 23 9.83 -13.74 -22.45
C SER A 23 9.08 -12.71 -23.29
N GLY A 24 9.65 -12.37 -24.43
CA GLY A 24 8.95 -11.59 -25.43
C GLY A 24 7.61 -12.20 -25.79
N GLY A 25 6.78 -11.38 -26.41
CA GLY A 25 5.52 -11.83 -27.00
C GLY A 25 4.32 -11.33 -26.24
N LYS A 26 3.62 -10.42 -26.91
CA LYS A 26 2.15 -10.34 -26.86
C LYS A 26 1.59 -11.76 -27.02
N GLU A 27 0.37 -11.99 -26.54
CA GLU A 27 -0.38 -13.27 -26.62
C GLU A 27 -0.04 -14.28 -25.50
N GLN A 28 -0.45 -14.00 -24.26
CA GLN A 28 -0.84 -15.09 -23.35
C GLN A 28 -2.35 -15.03 -23.17
N SER A 29 -2.97 -16.04 -23.75
CA SER A 29 -4.38 -16.38 -23.77
C SER A 29 -5.06 -16.15 -22.41
N VAL A 30 -6.20 -15.44 -22.45
CA VAL A 30 -7.15 -15.34 -21.34
C VAL A 30 -7.66 -16.75 -21.05
N VAL A 31 -7.03 -17.39 -20.08
CA VAL A 31 -7.33 -18.75 -19.62
C VAL A 31 -8.76 -18.85 -19.09
N GLY A 32 -9.64 -19.49 -19.86
CA GLY A 32 -10.71 -20.36 -19.35
C GLY A 32 -11.70 -19.80 -18.33
N LEU A 33 -12.05 -18.51 -18.38
CA LEU A 33 -13.05 -17.95 -17.47
C LEU A 33 -14.45 -18.32 -17.95
N LYS A 34 -15.25 -18.95 -17.06
CA LYS A 34 -16.70 -19.09 -17.24
C LYS A 34 -17.28 -17.71 -17.64
N PRO A 35 -18.19 -17.63 -18.62
CA PRO A 35 -18.76 -16.36 -19.03
C PRO A 35 -19.40 -15.67 -17.83
N LEU A 36 -19.24 -14.34 -17.77
CA LEU A 36 -19.81 -13.52 -16.71
C LEU A 36 -21.33 -13.75 -16.64
N PRO A 37 -21.92 -13.80 -15.43
CA PRO A 37 -23.37 -13.83 -15.27
C PRO A 37 -24.01 -12.69 -16.06
N LYS A 38 -25.09 -13.00 -16.78
CA LYS A 38 -25.82 -11.99 -17.54
C LYS A 38 -26.37 -10.94 -16.58
N GLU A 39 -26.13 -9.66 -16.87
CA GLU A 39 -26.61 -8.58 -16.02
C GLU A 39 -28.13 -8.65 -15.87
N PRO A 40 -28.67 -8.38 -14.67
CA PRO A 40 -30.09 -8.36 -14.45
C PRO A 40 -30.72 -7.30 -15.37
N SER A 41 -31.71 -7.71 -16.18
CA SER A 41 -32.43 -6.81 -17.06
C SER A 41 -33.11 -5.70 -16.25
N ASP A 42 -32.93 -4.45 -16.69
CA ASP A 42 -33.46 -3.24 -16.08
C ASP A 42 -34.98 -3.12 -16.35
N SER A 43 -35.75 -4.00 -15.72
CA SER A 43 -37.21 -4.01 -15.81
C SER A 43 -37.80 -3.75 -14.43
N GLY A 44 -38.09 -2.48 -14.13
CA GLY A 44 -38.97 -2.18 -13.01
C GLY A 44 -38.86 -0.79 -12.43
N LYS A 45 -39.22 0.24 -13.21
CA LYS A 45 -39.59 1.55 -12.65
C LYS A 45 -40.75 1.38 -11.67
N LYS A 46 -40.51 1.36 -10.36
CA LYS A 46 -41.51 1.70 -9.35
C LYS A 46 -40.93 2.74 -8.38
N LYS A 47 -41.13 4.02 -8.73
CA LYS A 47 -41.03 5.13 -7.78
C LYS A 47 -42.10 4.95 -6.70
N LYS A 48 -41.73 4.41 -5.55
CA LYS A 48 -42.44 4.68 -4.29
C LYS A 48 -41.67 5.77 -3.57
N SER A 49 -42.17 7.00 -3.65
CA SER A 49 -41.73 8.08 -2.78
C SER A 49 -42.20 7.76 -1.37
N MET A 50 -41.35 7.09 -0.59
CA MET A 50 -41.54 6.93 0.85
C MET A 50 -40.95 8.17 1.50
N SER A 51 -41.80 9.09 1.99
CA SER A 51 -41.31 10.23 2.77
C SER A 51 -40.66 9.69 4.05
N ASN A 52 -39.37 9.99 4.24
CA ASN A 52 -38.58 9.49 5.37
C ASN A 52 -39.14 10.05 6.70
N PRO A 53 -39.63 9.23 7.64
CA PRO A 53 -40.20 9.71 8.90
C PRO A 53 -39.15 10.18 9.92
N PHE A 54 -37.87 10.18 9.54
CA PHE A 54 -36.74 10.54 10.42
C PHE A 54 -36.39 12.04 10.44
N ILE A 55 -37.10 12.88 9.66
CA ILE A 55 -36.91 14.35 9.66
C ILE A 55 -37.60 14.99 10.89
N LYS A 56 -37.46 14.38 12.06
CA LYS A 56 -37.77 14.99 13.36
C LYS A 56 -36.83 14.40 14.40
N LYS A 57 -35.53 14.67 14.27
CA LYS A 57 -34.65 14.58 15.44
C LYS A 57 -33.49 15.56 15.33
N ASN A 58 -33.51 16.47 16.29
CA ASN A 58 -32.38 17.21 16.81
C ASN A 58 -31.50 17.96 15.82
N ARG A 59 -31.65 19.29 15.90
CA ARG A 59 -30.56 20.26 15.77
C ARG A 59 -29.59 20.08 16.96
N GLU A 60 -29.08 18.87 17.15
CA GLU A 60 -27.87 18.68 17.95
C GLU A 60 -26.74 19.09 17.03
N LYS A 61 -25.95 20.05 17.53
CA LYS A 61 -24.71 20.51 16.94
C LYS A 61 -24.01 19.29 16.37
N LYS A 62 -23.78 19.29 15.06
CA LYS A 62 -22.87 18.33 14.42
C LYS A 62 -21.49 18.62 14.99
N GLU A 63 -21.24 18.15 16.21
CA GLU A 63 -19.90 17.81 16.65
C GLU A 63 -19.48 16.76 15.63
N THR A 64 -18.75 17.22 14.63
CA THR A 64 -17.97 16.34 13.76
C THR A 64 -17.21 15.45 14.73
N PRO A 65 -17.34 14.11 14.66
CA PRO A 65 -16.57 13.23 15.53
C PRO A 65 -15.12 13.65 15.36
N GLU A 66 -14.56 14.27 16.40
CA GLU A 66 -13.22 14.81 16.34
C GLU A 66 -12.33 13.61 16.05
N LYS A 67 -11.64 13.66 14.90
CA LYS A 67 -10.80 12.54 14.49
C LYS A 67 -9.79 12.34 15.62
N PRO A 68 -9.59 11.09 16.08
CA PRO A 68 -8.66 10.84 17.17
C PRO A 68 -7.29 11.41 16.78
N VAL A 69 -6.73 12.25 17.66
CA VAL A 69 -5.41 12.82 17.47
C VAL A 69 -4.38 11.77 17.87
N ILE A 70 -3.65 11.26 16.88
CA ILE A 70 -2.50 10.37 17.09
C ILE A 70 -1.26 11.25 17.04
N SER A 71 -0.58 11.40 18.18
CA SER A 71 0.66 12.18 18.27
C SER A 71 1.79 11.51 17.49
N GLU A 72 2.88 12.23 17.27
CA GLU A 72 4.11 11.62 16.77
C GLU A 72 4.61 10.54 17.73
N PRO A 73 5.23 9.46 17.21
CA PRO A 73 5.78 8.42 18.05
C PRO A 73 6.94 8.97 18.87
N SER A 74 6.87 8.79 20.18
CA SER A 74 7.95 9.09 21.14
C SER A 74 8.32 7.81 21.90
N ASN A 75 9.46 7.83 22.59
CA ASN A 75 9.91 6.70 23.44
C ASN A 75 10.07 5.38 22.68
N PHE A 76 10.81 5.41 21.58
CA PHE A 76 11.11 4.18 20.85
C PHE A 76 11.88 3.20 21.72
N GLU A 77 11.26 2.04 21.94
CA GLU A 77 11.85 0.92 22.64
C GLU A 77 12.05 -0.21 21.64
N HIS A 78 13.30 -0.64 21.48
CA HIS A 78 13.57 -1.90 20.80
C HIS A 78 13.23 -3.03 21.76
N THR A 79 12.38 -3.96 21.35
CA THR A 79 12.01 -5.10 22.18
C THR A 79 13.03 -6.24 22.05
N VAL A 80 13.64 -6.36 20.87
CA VAL A 80 14.58 -7.41 20.51
C VAL A 80 15.58 -6.88 19.48
N HIS A 81 16.85 -7.18 19.68
CA HIS A 81 17.89 -7.11 18.67
C HIS A 81 18.21 -8.52 18.18
N VAL A 82 18.22 -8.72 16.85
CA VAL A 82 18.65 -9.98 16.24
C VAL A 82 19.94 -9.71 15.48
N GLY A 83 21.01 -10.39 15.89
CA GLY A 83 22.33 -10.38 15.25
C GLY A 83 22.66 -11.72 14.58
N TYR A 84 23.81 -11.81 13.95
CA TYR A 84 24.32 -13.03 13.33
C TYR A 84 25.77 -13.27 13.79
N ASP A 85 26.04 -14.46 14.32
CA ASP A 85 27.39 -14.86 14.70
C ASP A 85 28.05 -15.63 13.54
N PRO A 86 29.08 -15.08 12.89
CA PRO A 86 29.75 -15.73 11.76
C PRO A 86 30.59 -16.95 12.16
N THR A 87 30.91 -17.12 13.45
CA THR A 87 31.72 -18.25 13.94
C THR A 87 30.89 -19.53 14.01
N THR A 88 29.67 -19.40 14.53
CA THR A 88 28.72 -20.50 14.69
C THR A 88 27.77 -20.62 13.50
N GLY A 89 27.57 -19.52 12.75
CA GLY A 89 26.63 -19.45 11.65
C GLY A 89 25.18 -19.30 12.10
N GLU A 90 24.93 -18.93 13.35
CA GLU A 90 23.60 -18.83 13.96
C GLU A 90 23.14 -17.39 14.17
N PHE A 91 21.83 -17.19 14.29
CA PHE A 91 21.25 -15.90 14.67
C PHE A 91 21.22 -15.76 16.19
N THR A 92 21.71 -14.62 16.69
CA THR A 92 21.72 -14.31 18.13
C THR A 92 20.60 -13.35 18.47
N VAL A 93 19.83 -13.64 19.50
CA VAL A 93 18.75 -12.76 19.97
C VAL A 93 19.18 -12.11 21.28
N SER A 94 19.17 -10.77 21.33
CA SER A 94 19.42 -9.99 22.53
C SER A 94 18.17 -9.17 22.86
N ARG A 95 17.68 -9.24 24.10
CA ARG A 95 16.73 -8.22 24.57
C ARG A 95 17.49 -6.91 24.72
N CYS A 96 16.90 -5.84 24.22
CA CYS A 96 17.46 -4.49 24.35
C CYS A 96 17.12 -3.90 25.72
#